data_AF-A0A6F8YRG1-F1
#
_entry.id   AF-A0A6F8YRG1-F1
#
_cell.length_a   1.000
_cell.length_b   1.000
_cell.length_c   1.000
_cell.angle_alpha   90.00
_cell.angle_beta   90.00
_cell.angle_gamma   90.00
#
_symmetry.space_group_name_H-M   'P 1'
#
loop_
_entity.id
_entity.type
_entity.pdbx_description
1 polymer ?
#
loop_
_entity_poly.entity_id
_entity_poly.type
_entity_poly.pdbx_seq_one_letter_code
_entity_poly.pdbx_strand_id
1 'polypeptide(L)'
;MPERPDLQSLVELCAQAIGVKTVAQDDSFVDAGGDSVAAARLAVLADERWGIELDIFTIIAADSVLDIYDGLVAPGRTEQVS
;
A
#
# COMPACT_ATOMS: atom_id res chain seq x y z
N MET A 1 -13.52 12.68 9.68
CA MET A 1 -12.91 11.44 10.18
C MET A 1 -12.21 10.80 9.01
N PRO A 2 -10.93 10.40 9.13
CA PRO A 2 -10.28 9.61 8.09
C PRO A 2 -11.12 8.35 7.83
N GLU A 3 -11.19 7.96 6.57
CA GLU A 3 -11.86 6.72 6.18
C GLU A 3 -11.08 5.54 6.76
N ARG A 4 -11.76 4.43 7.11
CA ARG A 4 -11.03 3.23 7.53
C ARG A 4 -10.42 2.58 6.27
N PRO A 5 -9.16 2.14 6.31
CA PRO A 5 -8.58 1.43 5.18
C PRO A 5 -9.35 0.13 4.92
N ASP A 6 -9.76 -0.05 3.67
CA ASP A 6 -10.32 -1.29 3.14
C ASP A 6 -9.48 -1.76 1.95
N LEU A 7 -9.53 -3.07 1.69
CA LEU A 7 -8.71 -3.69 0.64
C LEU A 7 -9.03 -3.11 -0.75
N GLN A 8 -10.29 -2.77 -1.02
CA GLN A 8 -10.70 -2.22 -2.31
C GLN A 8 -10.08 -0.84 -2.53
N SER A 9 -10.17 0.03 -1.53
CA SER A 9 -9.56 1.36 -1.56
C SER A 9 -8.03 1.29 -1.66
N LEU A 10 -7.38 0.30 -1.05
CA LEU A 10 -5.94 0.06 -1.23
C LEU A 10 -5.60 -0.33 -2.67
N VAL A 11 -6.35 -1.27 -3.25
CA VAL A 11 -6.18 -1.67 -4.65
C VAL A 11 -6.35 -0.48 -5.60
N GLU A 12 -7.35 0.36 -5.37
CA GLU A 12 -7.57 1.59 -6.15
C GLU A 12 -6.42 2.60 -5.99
N LEU A 13 -5.90 2.75 -4.78
CA LEU A 13 -4.75 3.60 -4.51
C LEU A 13 -3.48 3.07 -5.18
N CYS A 14 -3.24 1.76 -5.15
CA CYS A 14 -2.15 1.11 -5.87
C CYS A 14 -2.27 1.38 -7.38
N ALA A 15 -3.45 1.18 -7.97
CA ALA A 15 -3.68 1.44 -9.38
C ALA A 15 -3.40 2.91 -9.76
N GLN A 16 -3.83 3.85 -8.91
CA GLN A 16 -3.56 5.29 -9.08
C GLN A 16 -2.08 5.64 -8.94
N ALA A 17 -1.38 5.03 -7.98
CA ALA A 17 0.03 5.28 -7.72
C ALA A 17 0.93 4.75 -8.85
N ILE A 18 0.59 3.59 -9.41
CA ILE A 18 1.27 2.96 -10.54
C ILE A 18 0.87 3.63 -11.87
N GLY A 19 -0.34 4.16 -11.97
CA GLY A 19 -0.89 4.75 -13.20
C GLY A 19 -1.51 3.72 -14.15
N VAL A 20 -2.02 2.61 -13.61
CA VAL A 20 -2.73 1.56 -14.36
C VAL A 20 -4.24 1.65 -14.12
N LYS A 21 -5.02 0.95 -14.95
CA LYS A 21 -6.49 0.96 -14.83
C LYS A 21 -6.98 0.13 -13.64
N THR A 22 -6.34 -1.00 -13.38
CA THR A 22 -6.75 -1.98 -12.36
C THR A 22 -5.52 -2.77 -11.91
N VAL A 23 -5.46 -3.09 -10.63
CA VAL A 23 -4.48 -4.00 -10.01
C VAL A 23 -5.27 -5.15 -9.39
N ALA A 24 -4.78 -6.39 -9.46
CA ALA A 24 -5.42 -7.48 -8.72
C ALA A 24 -4.97 -7.43 -7.25
N GLN A 25 -5.88 -7.75 -6.33
CA GLN A 25 -5.54 -7.83 -4.91
C GLN A 25 -4.47 -8.91 -4.60
N ASP A 26 -4.37 -9.91 -5.48
CA ASP A 26 -3.43 -11.04 -5.37
C ASP A 26 -2.09 -10.75 -6.08
N ASP A 27 -2.00 -9.67 -6.88
CA ASP A 27 -0.75 -9.29 -7.54
C ASP A 27 0.16 -8.52 -6.59
N SER A 28 1.46 -8.77 -6.70
CA SER A 28 2.49 -7.95 -6.06
C SER A 28 2.51 -6.55 -6.67
N PHE A 29 2.76 -5.53 -5.84
CA PHE A 29 2.81 -4.14 -6.31
C PHE A 29 3.80 -3.94 -7.47
N VAL A 30 4.94 -4.64 -7.42
CA VAL A 30 5.98 -4.59 -8.44
C VAL A 30 5.61 -5.33 -9.74
N ASP A 31 4.89 -6.45 -9.64
CA ASP A 31 4.46 -7.22 -10.82
C ASP A 31 3.38 -6.46 -11.60
N ALA A 32 2.50 -5.76 -10.88
CA ALA A 32 1.52 -4.83 -11.44
C ALA A 32 2.14 -3.60 -12.14
N GLY A 33 3.47 -3.44 -12.11
CA GLY A 33 4.21 -2.34 -12.73
C GLY A 33 4.64 -1.24 -11.76
N GLY A 34 4.51 -1.46 -10.45
CA GLY A 34 4.97 -0.53 -9.43
C GLY A 34 6.49 -0.51 -9.26
N ASP A 35 7.00 0.67 -8.93
CA ASP A 35 8.41 0.92 -8.64
C ASP A 35 8.55 1.77 -7.36
N SER A 36 9.77 2.17 -7.00
CA SER A 36 10.01 2.99 -5.80
C SER A 36 9.29 4.33 -5.81
N VAL A 37 9.08 4.95 -6.98
CA VAL A 37 8.35 6.21 -7.12
C VAL A 37 6.86 5.97 -6.94
N ALA A 38 6.32 4.91 -7.53
CA ALA A 38 4.93 4.52 -7.32
C ALA A 38 4.67 4.16 -5.85
N ALA A 39 5.59 3.44 -5.19
CA ALA A 39 5.48 3.10 -3.77
C ALA A 39 5.53 4.34 -2.87
N ALA A 40 6.43 5.29 -3.15
CA ALA A 40 6.48 6.56 -2.42
C ALA A 40 5.18 7.37 -2.60
N ARG A 41 4.59 7.37 -3.80
CA ARG A 41 3.27 7.99 -4.04
C ARG A 41 2.17 7.31 -3.25
N LEU A 42 2.15 5.98 -3.23
CA LEU A 42 1.18 5.21 -2.45
C LEU A 42 1.26 5.56 -0.96
N ALA A 43 2.47 5.66 -0.41
CA ALA A 43 2.69 6.04 0.99
C ALA A 43 2.10 7.42 1.32
N VAL A 44 2.33 8.43 0.47
CA VAL A 44 1.75 9.77 0.64
C VAL A 44 0.22 9.72 0.55
N LEU A 45 -0.34 8.99 -0.40
CA LEU A 45 -1.79 8.89 -0.55
C LEU A 45 -2.46 8.17 0.62
N ALA A 46 -1.82 7.15 1.19
CA ALA A 46 -2.29 6.45 2.37
C ALA A 46 -2.27 7.34 3.62
N ASP A 47 -1.23 8.16 3.79
CA ASP A 47 -1.17 9.17 4.83
C ASP A 47 -2.28 10.22 4.69
N GLU A 48 -2.46 10.77 3.49
CA GLU A 48 -3.51 11.78 3.24
C GLU A 48 -4.93 11.23 3.43
N ARG A 49 -5.19 9.98 3.02
CA ARG A 49 -6.54 9.39 3.04
C ARG A 49 -6.90 8.76 4.38
N TRP A 50 -5.95 8.08 5.01
CA TRP A 50 -6.19 7.27 6.22
C TRP A 50 -5.39 7.74 7.44
N GLY A 51 -4.42 8.62 7.27
CA GLY A 51 -3.50 9.04 8.33
C GLY A 51 -2.55 7.92 8.73
N ILE A 52 -2.16 7.05 7.78
CA ILE A 52 -1.27 5.91 8.03
C ILE A 52 -0.04 6.02 7.14
N GLU A 53 1.13 5.98 7.77
CA GLU A 53 2.41 5.97 7.08
C GLU A 53 2.76 4.53 6.65
N LEU A 54 2.85 4.31 5.34
CA LEU A 54 3.28 3.03 4.76
C LEU A 54 4.75 3.09 4.38
N ASP A 55 5.50 2.08 4.83
CA ASP A 55 6.92 1.96 4.46
C ASP A 55 7.08 1.42 3.03
N ILE A 56 7.95 2.07 2.25
CA ILE A 56 8.21 1.71 0.85
C ILE A 56 8.73 0.27 0.74
N PHE A 57 9.57 -0.19 1.68
CA PHE A 57 10.05 -1.57 1.67
C PHE A 57 8.94 -2.56 1.95
N THR A 58 7.96 -2.21 2.78
CA THR A 58 6.78 -3.06 3.02
C THR A 58 5.97 -3.22 1.73
N ILE A 59 5.76 -2.13 0.99
CA ILE A 59 5.02 -2.16 -0.28
C ILE A 59 5.73 -3.04 -1.33
N ILE A 60 7.05 -2.92 -1.43
CA ILE A 60 7.86 -3.61 -2.46
C ILE A 60 8.13 -5.06 -2.08
N ALA A 61 8.27 -5.38 -0.78
CA ALA A 61 8.55 -6.73 -0.30
C ALA A 61 7.28 -7.59 -0.13
N ALA A 62 6.10 -6.99 -0.18
CA ALA A 62 4.84 -7.71 -0.08
C ALA A 62 4.59 -8.58 -1.32
N ASP A 63 4.13 -9.80 -1.08
CA ASP A 63 3.83 -10.77 -2.14
C ASP A 63 2.55 -10.40 -2.90
N SER A 64 1.65 -9.64 -2.28
CA SER A 64 0.40 -9.16 -2.89
C SER A 64 -0.11 -7.88 -2.23
N VAL A 65 -1.04 -7.16 -2.88
CA VAL A 65 -1.76 -6.05 -2.24
C VAL A 65 -2.52 -6.51 -0.99
N LEU A 66 -2.98 -7.76 -0.97
CA LEU A 66 -3.63 -8.37 0.19
C LEU A 66 -2.67 -8.54 1.37
N ASP A 67 -1.41 -8.88 1.11
CA ASP A 67 -0.35 -8.96 2.12
C ASP A 67 -0.04 -7.56 2.72
N ILE A 68 -0.01 -6.51 1.88
CA ILE A 68 0.10 -5.12 2.34
C ILE A 68 -1.08 -4.77 3.26
N TYR A 69 -2.30 -5.13 2.86
CA TYR A 69 -3.51 -4.86 3.64
C TYR A 69 -3.52 -5.61 4.97
N ASP A 70 -3.13 -6.88 4.98
CA ASP A 70 -3.03 -7.67 6.21
C ASP A 70 -2.02 -7.04 7.17
N GLY A 71 -0.85 -6.62 6.66
CA GLY A 71 0.15 -5.89 7.44
C GLY A 71 -0.34 -4.53 7.98
N LEU A 72 -1.24 -3.86 7.26
CA LEU A 72 -1.86 -2.59 7.65
C LEU A 72 -2.93 -2.76 8.74
N VAL A 73 -3.72 -3.83 8.66
CA VAL A 73 -4.82 -4.14 9.60
C VAL A 73 -4.33 -4.92 10.81
N ALA A 74 -3.20 -5.64 10.67
CA ALA A 74 -2.54 -6.29 11.78
C ALA A 74 -2.17 -5.23 12.85
N PRO A 75 -2.57 -5.44 14.11
CA PRO A 75 -2.30 -4.47 15.16
C PRO A 75 -0.79 -4.36 15.41
N GLY A 76 -0.20 -3.30 14.86
CA GLY A 76 1.08 -2.72 15.23
C GLY A 76 2.30 -3.63 15.05
N ARG A 77 2.96 -3.57 13.89
CA ARG A 77 4.43 -3.64 13.86
C ARG A 77 5.01 -2.24 13.90
N THR A 78 4.74 -1.53 15.00
CA THR A 78 5.58 -0.42 15.44
C THR A 78 6.74 -0.98 16.25
N GLU A 79 7.79 -1.43 15.57
CA GLU A 79 9.14 -1.59 16.14
C GLU A 79 10.11 -1.19 15.00
N GLN A 80 10.59 0.06 14.90
CA GLN A 80 11.84 0.59 15.51
C GLN A 80 13.00 -0.43 15.31
N VAL A 81 14.10 -0.16 14.60
CA VAL A 81 15.40 0.46 15.01
C VAL A 81 16.22 0.67 13.70
N SER A 82 17.09 1.67 13.46
CA SER A 82 18.13 2.34 14.27
C SER A 82 18.57 3.65 13.61
#